data_AF-A0A7S1EG64-F1
#
_entry.id   AF-A0A7S1EG64-F1
#
_cell.length_a   1.000
_cell.length_b   1.000
_cell.length_c   1.000
_cell.angle_alpha   90.00
_cell.angle_beta   90.00
_cell.angle_gamma   90.00
#
_symmetry.space_group_name_H-M   'P 1'
#
loop_
_entity.id
_entity.type
_entity.pdbx_description
1 polymer ?
#
loop_
_entity_poly.entity_id
_entity_poly.type
_entity_poly.pdbx_seq_one_letter_code
_entity_poly.pdbx_strand_id
1 'polypeptide(L)'
;MRGAGFGADAPDAPGRAKLLAGLLTGGTATLGSKQIAEAAQSMGGDLSANAGNDGISLSANALASHAGSMVRLLADVARNPAFPDDEVQLAKANALQGLKASSTQPSFRAAKALDGAIYGDHAYGRTQENEA
;
A
#
# COMPACT_ATOMS: atom_id res chain seq x y z
N MET A 1 6.12 -9.25 -1.52
CA MET A 1 6.93 -9.22 -2.77
C MET A 1 8.38 -8.93 -2.42
N ARG A 2 9.38 -9.62 -3.00
CA ARG A 2 10.82 -9.31 -2.84
C ARG A 2 11.24 -8.25 -3.86
N GLY A 3 12.06 -7.27 -3.47
CA GLY A 3 12.42 -6.14 -4.33
C GLY A 3 11.29 -5.10 -4.49
N ALA A 4 10.36 -5.09 -3.54
CA ALA A 4 9.32 -4.07 -3.40
C ALA A 4 9.50 -3.38 -2.05
N GLY A 5 8.68 -2.37 -1.73
CA GLY A 5 8.82 -1.59 -0.50
C GLY A 5 9.62 -0.31 -0.71
N PHE A 6 9.73 0.52 0.33
CA PHE A 6 10.28 1.87 0.20
C PHE A 6 11.74 1.89 -0.22
N GLY A 7 12.53 0.89 0.18
CA GLY A 7 13.93 0.76 -0.23
C GLY A 7 14.11 0.43 -1.72
N ALA A 8 13.05 -0.01 -2.41
CA ALA A 8 13.05 -0.30 -3.84
C ALA A 8 12.48 0.86 -4.68
N ASP A 9 11.97 1.92 -4.05
CA ASP A 9 11.47 3.09 -4.78
C ASP A 9 12.62 3.83 -5.46
N ALA A 10 12.35 4.35 -6.66
CA ALA A 10 13.31 5.14 -7.40
C ALA A 10 13.61 6.46 -6.65
N PRO A 11 14.82 7.03 -6.78
CA PRO A 11 15.17 8.27 -6.08
C PRO A 11 14.27 9.47 -6.34
N ASP A 12 13.71 9.52 -7.54
CA ASP A 12 12.81 10.55 -8.04
C ASP A 12 11.33 10.20 -7.85
N ALA A 13 11.01 9.07 -7.21
CA ALA A 13 9.63 8.67 -6.99
C ALA A 13 9.45 7.84 -5.69
N PRO A 14 9.77 8.41 -4.51
CA PRO A 14 9.52 7.76 -3.24
C PRO A 14 8.02 7.70 -2.91
N GLY A 15 7.59 6.65 -2.23
CA GLY A 15 6.18 6.42 -1.89
C GLY A 15 5.42 5.64 -2.96
N ARG A 16 6.06 5.26 -4.07
CA ARG A 16 5.47 4.38 -5.10
C ARG A 16 5.07 3.03 -4.52
N ALA A 17 5.88 2.45 -3.65
CA ALA A 17 5.53 1.19 -3.00
C ALA A 17 4.27 1.32 -2.13
N LYS A 18 4.09 2.44 -1.42
CA LYS A 18 2.88 2.71 -0.62
C LYS A 18 1.65 2.86 -1.51
N LEU A 19 1.77 3.63 -2.59
CA LEU A 19 0.70 3.83 -3.55
C LEU A 19 0.29 2.50 -4.22
N LEU A 20 1.28 1.72 -4.67
CA LEU A 20 1.06 0.39 -5.24
C LEU A 20 0.34 -0.52 -4.25
N ALA A 21 0.78 -0.57 -2.99
CA ALA A 21 0.13 -1.37 -1.97
C ALA A 21 -1.35 -0.98 -1.81
N GLY A 22 -1.66 0.30 -1.64
CA GLY A 22 -3.05 0.76 -1.52
C GLY A 22 -3.91 0.44 -2.76
N LEU A 23 -3.30 0.42 -3.94
CA LEU A 23 -3.98 0.12 -5.20
C LEU A 23 -4.23 -1.38 -5.43
N LEU A 24 -3.53 -2.28 -4.75
CA LEU A 24 -3.79 -3.72 -4.88
C LEU A 24 -5.25 -4.05 -4.56
N THR A 25 -5.84 -3.38 -3.57
CA THR A 25 -7.25 -3.56 -3.19
C THR A 25 -8.22 -2.66 -3.98
N GLY A 26 -7.73 -1.92 -4.98
CA GLY A 26 -8.53 -1.02 -5.81
C GLY A 26 -9.39 -1.75 -6.86
N GLY A 27 -9.07 -3.00 -7.16
CA GLY A 27 -9.86 -3.82 -8.08
C GLY A 27 -9.05 -4.91 -8.76
N THR A 28 -9.75 -5.96 -9.20
CA THR A 28 -9.23 -7.02 -10.07
C THR A 28 -9.90 -6.96 -11.43
N ALA A 29 -9.48 -7.85 -12.34
CA ALA A 29 -10.14 -7.99 -13.64
C ALA A 29 -11.64 -8.31 -13.55
N THR A 30 -12.12 -8.82 -12.41
CA THR A 30 -13.51 -9.26 -12.24
C THR A 30 -14.26 -8.57 -11.11
N LEU A 31 -13.56 -7.91 -10.16
CA LEU A 31 -14.16 -7.28 -8.99
C LEU A 31 -13.66 -5.85 -8.80
N GLY A 32 -14.57 -4.90 -8.55
CA GLY A 32 -14.19 -3.55 -8.12
C GLY A 32 -13.78 -3.50 -6.64
N SER A 33 -13.12 -2.41 -6.22
CA SER A 33 -12.69 -2.15 -4.84
C SER A 33 -13.79 -2.43 -3.79
N LYS A 34 -14.98 -1.87 -4.01
CA LYS A 34 -16.14 -2.06 -3.14
C LYS A 34 -16.57 -3.52 -3.03
N GLN A 35 -16.57 -4.25 -4.15
CA GLN A 35 -16.96 -5.66 -4.17
C GLN A 35 -15.95 -6.53 -3.44
N ILE A 36 -14.65 -6.21 -3.54
CA ILE A 36 -13.59 -6.89 -2.77
C ILE A 36 -13.82 -6.69 -1.28
N ALA A 37 -14.08 -5.45 -0.85
CA ALA A 37 -14.35 -5.14 0.55
C ALA A 37 -15.62 -5.84 1.07
N GLU A 38 -16.72 -5.79 0.30
CA GLU A 38 -17.98 -6.46 0.65
C GLU A 38 -17.82 -7.98 0.71
N ALA A 39 -17.09 -8.58 -0.23
CA ALA A 39 -16.79 -10.01 -0.21
C ALA A 39 -16.00 -10.39 1.05
N ALA A 40 -14.95 -9.64 1.40
CA ALA A 40 -14.18 -9.87 2.61
C ALA A 40 -15.03 -9.74 3.89
N GLN A 41 -15.85 -8.69 3.97
CA GLN A 41 -16.75 -8.44 5.09
C GLN A 41 -17.81 -9.53 5.24
N SER A 42 -18.37 -10.03 4.13
CA SER A 42 -19.34 -11.13 4.15
C SER A 42 -18.75 -12.43 4.71
N MET A 43 -17.43 -12.59 4.64
CA MET A 43 -16.68 -13.71 5.22
C MET A 43 -16.28 -13.48 6.69
N GLY A 44 -16.71 -12.36 7.29
CA GLY A 44 -16.43 -11.99 8.68
C GLY A 44 -15.03 -11.45 8.91
N GLY A 45 -14.42 -10.83 7.90
CA GLY A 45 -13.14 -10.15 8.08
C GLY A 45 -12.83 -9.13 7.00
N ASP A 46 -11.55 -8.94 6.72
CA ASP A 46 -11.05 -7.90 5.85
C ASP A 46 -9.83 -8.35 5.06
N LEU A 47 -9.45 -7.54 4.07
CA LEU A 47 -8.30 -7.73 3.23
C LEU A 47 -7.62 -6.37 3.06
N SER A 48 -6.32 -6.31 3.32
CA SER A 48 -5.53 -5.09 3.27
C SER A 48 -4.14 -5.33 2.71
N ALA A 49 -3.55 -4.29 2.15
CA ALA A 49 -2.20 -4.28 1.63
C ALA A 49 -1.40 -3.15 2.30
N ASN A 50 -0.15 -3.42 2.65
CA ASN A 50 0.74 -2.41 3.20
C ASN A 50 2.16 -2.55 2.63
N ALA A 51 2.85 -1.43 2.51
CA ALA A 51 4.27 -1.39 2.16
C ALA A 51 5.11 -1.14 3.41
N GLY A 52 6.21 -1.88 3.53
CA GLY A 52 7.31 -1.60 4.46
C GLY A 52 8.59 -1.26 3.69
N ASN A 53 9.72 -1.23 4.39
CA ASN A 53 11.01 -0.89 3.78
C ASN A 53 11.45 -1.91 2.72
N ASP A 54 11.23 -3.20 2.98
CA ASP A 54 11.78 -4.31 2.18
C ASP A 54 10.74 -5.10 1.39
N GLY A 55 9.47 -4.71 1.47
CA GLY A 55 8.43 -5.43 0.75
C GLY A 55 7.05 -4.84 0.92
N ILE A 56 6.15 -5.35 0.07
CA ILE A 56 4.70 -5.20 0.21
C ILE A 56 4.13 -6.51 0.76
N SER A 57 3.27 -6.37 1.76
CA SER A 57 2.53 -7.44 2.42
C SER A 57 1.05 -7.29 2.13
N LEU A 58 0.41 -8.39 1.71
CA LEU A 58 -1.03 -8.50 1.54
C LEU A 58 -1.54 -9.44 2.63
N SER A 59 -2.48 -8.96 3.43
CA SER A 59 -3.02 -9.63 4.60
C SER A 59 -4.52 -9.77 4.46
N ALA A 60 -5.07 -10.88 4.96
CA ALA A 60 -6.50 -11.08 5.07
C ALA A 60 -6.86 -11.98 6.25
N ASN A 61 -8.04 -11.76 6.80
CA ASN A 61 -8.63 -12.55 7.88
C ASN A 61 -10.10 -12.83 7.57
N ALA A 62 -10.60 -13.96 8.06
CA ALA A 62 -11.98 -14.39 7.88
C ALA A 62 -12.38 -15.36 9.01
N LEU A 63 -13.68 -15.63 9.13
CA LEU A 63 -14.17 -16.77 9.89
C LEU A 63 -13.59 -18.07 9.31
N ALA A 64 -13.28 -19.04 10.19
CA ALA A 64 -12.63 -20.29 9.79
C ALA A 64 -13.41 -21.05 8.69
N SER A 65 -14.75 -21.00 8.72
CA SER A 65 -15.63 -21.57 7.70
C SER A 65 -15.44 -20.98 6.30
N HIS A 66 -14.90 -19.76 6.21
CA HIS A 66 -14.70 -19.03 4.97
C HIS A 66 -13.23 -18.91 4.56
N ALA A 67 -12.29 -19.53 5.28
CA ALA A 67 -10.85 -19.43 5.02
C ALA A 67 -10.50 -19.77 3.56
N GLY A 68 -11.07 -20.83 2.99
CA GLY A 68 -10.82 -21.21 1.59
C GLY A 68 -11.34 -20.19 0.56
N SER A 69 -12.42 -19.48 0.86
CA SER A 69 -12.93 -18.40 0.00
C SER A 69 -12.10 -17.13 0.14
N MET A 70 -11.66 -16.80 1.36
CA MET A 70 -10.79 -15.66 1.60
C MET A 70 -9.43 -15.83 0.91
N VAL A 71 -8.83 -17.02 0.98
CA VAL A 71 -7.57 -17.32 0.26
C VAL A 71 -7.73 -17.16 -1.26
N ARG A 72 -8.89 -17.52 -1.81
CA ARG A 72 -9.17 -17.32 -3.25
C ARG A 72 -9.27 -15.84 -3.60
N LEU A 73 -9.97 -15.04 -2.79
CA LEU A 73 -10.05 -13.59 -2.97
C LEU A 73 -8.66 -12.94 -2.89
N LEU A 74 -7.89 -13.29 -1.85
CA LEU A 74 -6.51 -12.87 -1.67
C LEU A 74 -5.64 -13.20 -2.90
N ALA A 75 -5.79 -14.41 -3.45
CA ALA A 75 -5.03 -14.87 -4.61
C ALA A 75 -5.45 -14.18 -5.92
N ASP A 76 -6.70 -13.72 -6.04
CA ASP A 76 -7.14 -12.92 -7.18
C ASP A 76 -6.57 -11.50 -7.10
N VAL A 77 -6.71 -10.86 -5.94
CA VAL A 77 -6.13 -9.52 -5.66
C VAL A 77 -4.62 -9.49 -5.88
N ALA A 78 -3.91 -10.53 -5.43
CA ALA A 78 -2.45 -10.60 -5.56
C ALA A 78 -1.96 -10.84 -7.00
N ARG A 79 -2.74 -11.52 -7.85
CA ARG A 79 -2.29 -11.97 -9.18
C ARG A 79 -2.91 -11.20 -10.34
N ASN A 80 -4.11 -10.67 -10.16
CA ASN A 80 -4.89 -10.03 -11.22
C ASN A 80 -5.36 -8.61 -10.85
N PRO A 81 -4.53 -7.73 -10.23
CA PRO A 81 -4.95 -6.36 -9.97
C PRO A 81 -5.14 -5.60 -11.30
N ALA A 82 -6.27 -4.91 -11.44
CA ALA A 82 -6.62 -4.22 -12.69
C ALA A 82 -6.12 -2.77 -12.77
N PHE A 83 -5.81 -2.16 -11.62
CA PHE A 83 -5.42 -0.75 -11.48
C PHE A 83 -6.29 0.22 -12.30
N PRO A 84 -7.61 0.30 -12.05
CA PRO A 84 -8.50 1.22 -12.77
C PRO A 84 -8.01 2.67 -12.69
N ASP A 85 -8.09 3.42 -13.80
CA ASP A 85 -7.56 4.79 -13.86
C ASP A 85 -8.18 5.73 -12.81
N ASP A 86 -9.48 5.58 -12.54
CA ASP A 86 -10.21 6.34 -11.52
C ASP A 86 -9.70 6.04 -10.10
N GLU A 87 -9.48 4.76 -9.78
CA GLU A 87 -8.88 4.33 -8.52
C GLU A 87 -7.42 4.82 -8.38
N VAL A 88 -6.65 4.84 -9.48
CA VAL A 88 -5.29 5.38 -9.50
C VAL A 88 -5.28 6.88 -9.22
N GLN A 89 -6.18 7.66 -9.84
CA GLN A 89 -6.27 9.10 -9.58
C GLN A 89 -6.73 9.37 -8.15
N LEU A 90 -7.71 8.61 -7.64
CA LEU A 90 -8.17 8.72 -6.27
C LEU A 90 -7.06 8.39 -5.27
N ALA A 91 -6.32 7.32 -5.50
CA ALA A 91 -5.21 6.92 -4.64
C ALA A 91 -4.10 7.99 -4.60
N LYS A 92 -3.76 8.60 -5.74
CA LYS A 92 -2.82 9.72 -5.81
C LYS A 92 -3.31 10.94 -5.02
N ALA A 93 -4.58 11.31 -5.18
CA ALA A 93 -5.17 12.43 -4.45
C ALA A 93 -5.15 12.19 -2.93
N ASN A 94 -5.54 10.99 -2.50
CA ASN A 94 -5.52 10.59 -1.09
C ASN A 94 -4.10 10.55 -0.52
N ALA A 95 -3.12 10.03 -1.27
CA ALA A 95 -1.72 10.01 -0.87
C ALA A 95 -1.17 11.43 -0.67
N LEU A 96 -1.47 12.36 -1.57
CA LEU A 96 -1.05 13.76 -1.44
C LEU A 96 -1.68 14.44 -0.22
N GLN A 97 -2.96 14.18 0.06
CA GLN A 97 -3.62 14.69 1.25
C GLN A 97 -3.02 14.10 2.53
N GLY A 98 -2.75 12.80 2.55
CA GLY A 98 -2.10 12.11 3.66
C GLY A 98 -0.70 12.65 3.93
N LEU A 99 0.09 12.90 2.88
CA LEU A 99 1.41 13.51 2.99
C LEU A 99 1.35 14.93 3.57
N LYS A 100 0.40 15.76 3.12
CA LYS A 100 0.18 17.10 3.69
C LYS A 100 -0.11 17.02 5.18
N ALA A 101 -1.00 16.12 5.58
CA ALA A 101 -1.33 15.91 6.99
C ALA A 101 -0.10 15.43 7.79
N SER A 102 0.61 14.40 7.34
CA SER A 102 1.81 13.88 7.99
C SER A 102 2.92 14.93 8.09
N SER A 103 3.07 15.79 7.09
CA SER A 103 4.09 16.85 7.07
C SER A 103 3.89 17.90 8.17
N THR A 104 2.67 18.04 8.70
CA THR A 104 2.41 18.89 9.87
C THR A 104 2.82 18.26 11.20
N GLN A 105 3.08 16.95 11.23
CA GLN A 105 3.40 16.22 12.46
C GLN A 105 4.90 16.29 12.76
N PRO A 106 5.32 16.77 13.95
CA PRO A 106 6.73 16.84 14.32
C PRO A 106 7.46 15.49 14.29
N SER A 107 6.77 14.41 14.68
CA SER A 107 7.30 13.05 14.67
C SER A 107 7.68 12.59 13.26
N PHE A 108 6.85 12.87 12.27
CA PHE A 108 7.12 12.56 10.86
C PHE A 108 8.36 13.31 10.35
N ARG A 109 8.46 14.61 10.66
CA ARG A 109 9.62 15.44 10.28
C ARG A 109 10.90 14.96 10.95
N ALA A 110 10.82 14.58 12.23
CA ALA A 110 11.96 14.05 12.98
C ALA A 110 12.44 12.71 12.41
N ALA A 111 11.51 11.78 12.12
CA ALA A 111 11.84 10.50 11.48
C ALA A 111 12.53 10.70 10.13
N LYS A 112 11.98 11.56 9.27
CA LYS A 112 12.57 11.88 7.96
C LYS A 112 13.99 12.45 8.06
N ALA A 113 14.23 13.37 9.01
CA ALA A 113 15.56 13.93 9.23
C ALA A 113 16.54 12.90 9.80
N LEU A 114 16.07 12.04 10.72
CA LEU A 114 16.86 10.98 11.32
C LEU A 114 17.26 9.92 10.27
N ASP A 115 16.32 9.48 9.44
CA ASP A 115 16.57 8.51 8.37
C ASP A 115 17.65 9.04 7.41
N GLY A 116 17.55 10.31 6.99
CA GLY A 116 18.56 10.95 6.15
C GLY A 116 19.94 11.08 6.83
N ALA A 117 19.98 11.36 8.14
CA ALA A 117 21.23 11.48 8.89
C ALA A 117 21.94 10.14 9.13
N ILE A 118 21.18 9.06 9.37
CA ILE A 118 21.72 7.72 9.62
C ILE A 118 22.19 7.06 8.32
N TYR A 119 21.39 7.16 7.26
CA TYR A 119 21.57 6.38 6.04
C TYR A 119 22.13 7.16 4.85
N GLY A 120 22.16 8.50 4.91
CA GLY A 120 22.66 9.34 3.82
C GLY A 120 21.94 9.08 2.50
N ASP A 121 22.70 8.84 1.43
CA ASP A 121 22.17 8.58 0.08
C ASP A 121 21.59 7.17 -0.10
N HIS A 122 21.76 6.27 0.89
CA HIS A 122 21.20 4.94 0.85
C HIS A 122 19.66 4.98 0.77
N ALA A 123 19.03 3.98 0.15
CA ALA A 123 17.57 3.96 -0.06
C ALA A 123 16.76 4.08 1.24
N TYR A 124 17.32 3.58 2.35
CA TYR A 124 16.72 3.68 3.67
C TYR A 124 16.65 5.12 4.23
N GLY A 125 17.44 6.05 3.71
CA GLY A 125 17.35 7.48 4.05
C GLY A 125 16.16 8.18 3.40
N ARG A 126 15.43 7.49 2.52
CA ARG A 126 14.34 8.02 1.69
C ARG A 126 13.04 7.22 1.81
N THR A 127 12.84 6.56 2.94
CA THR A 127 11.66 5.72 3.20
C THR A 127 10.39 6.53 3.50
N GLN A 128 10.55 7.80 3.88
CA GLN A 128 9.44 8.73 4.10
C GLN A 128 9.00 9.39 2.80
N GLU A 129 7.69 9.50 2.62
CA GLU A 129 7.06 10.15 1.48
C GLU A 129 7.51 11.62 1.31
N ASN A 130 7.54 12.09 0.07
CA ASN A 130 7.80 13.48 -0.27
C ASN A 130 6.88 13.93 -1.43
N GLU A 131 6.88 15.22 -1.74
CA GLU A 131 6.02 15.80 -2.79
C GLU A 131 6.60 15.65 -4.22
N ALA A 132 7.71 14.93 -4.39
CA ALA A 132 8.42 14.81 -5.66
C ALA A 132 7.72 13.85 -6.63
#